data_AF-A0A9P0GP63-F1
#
_entry.id   AF-A0A9P0GP63-F1
#
_cell.length_a   1.000
_cell.length_b   1.000
_cell.length_c   1.000
_cell.angle_alpha   90.00
_cell.angle_beta   90.00
_cell.angle_gamma   90.00
#
_symmetry.space_group_name_H-M   'P 1'
#
loop_
_entity.id
_entity.type
_entity.pdbx_description
1 polymer ?
#
loop_
_entity_poly.entity_id
_entity_poly.type
_entity_poly.pdbx_seq_one_letter_code
_entity_poly.pdbx_strand_id
1 'polypeptide(L)'
;METQELSDIEQDWKKVENSSRQTGLRDGISDGRDSNYQKSFDTGFQEGFKNGFLLGKHKGILLAESQQTSTEIKTNPLLEKLSRGSCEVCKSGKSLDEEDNIEKLVAIQKKVYEENVRTLASISNEESGGF
;
A
#
# COMPACT_ATOMS: atom_id res chain seq x y z
N MET A 1 -61.49 -5.90 20.16
CA MET A 1 -60.47 -6.94 20.42
C MET A 1 -59.59 -7.08 19.18
N GLU A 2 -60.13 -7.42 18.01
CA GLU A 2 -59.37 -7.47 16.73
C GLU A 2 -58.64 -6.17 16.34
N THR A 3 -59.24 -5.00 16.60
CA THR A 3 -58.61 -3.70 16.26
C THR A 3 -57.35 -3.38 17.05
N GLN A 4 -57.24 -3.93 18.27
CA GLN A 4 -56.07 -3.72 19.12
C GLN A 4 -54.95 -4.68 18.74
N GLU A 5 -55.28 -5.93 18.42
CA GLU A 5 -54.31 -6.91 17.92
C GLU A 5 -53.67 -6.45 16.60
N LEU A 6 -54.45 -5.89 15.67
CA LEU A 6 -53.92 -5.34 14.42
C LEU A 6 -52.97 -4.15 14.65
N SER A 7 -53.28 -3.28 15.62
CA SER A 7 -52.42 -2.16 16.02
C SER A 7 -51.10 -2.65 16.62
N ASP A 8 -51.15 -3.65 17.49
CA ASP A 8 -49.96 -4.21 18.14
C ASP A 8 -49.04 -4.89 17.11
N ILE A 9 -49.63 -5.62 16.15
CA ILE A 9 -48.92 -6.21 15.01
C ILE A 9 -48.22 -5.12 14.17
N GLU A 10 -48.91 -4.02 13.85
CA GLU A 10 -48.31 -2.92 13.08
C GLU A 10 -47.14 -2.25 13.81
N GLN A 11 -47.25 -2.07 15.13
CA GLN A 11 -46.16 -1.52 15.93
C GLN A 11 -44.95 -2.45 15.97
N ASP A 12 -45.16 -3.74 16.11
CA ASP A 12 -44.08 -4.72 16.12
C ASP A 12 -43.41 -4.83 14.75
N TRP A 13 -44.17 -4.78 13.65
CA TRP A 13 -43.60 -4.67 12.31
C TRP A 13 -42.74 -3.43 12.13
N LYS A 14 -43.20 -2.25 12.59
CA LYS A 14 -42.40 -1.01 12.54
C LYS A 14 -41.11 -1.12 13.34
N LYS A 15 -41.11 -1.82 14.50
CA LYS A 15 -39.88 -2.05 15.27
C LYS A 15 -38.90 -2.92 14.49
N VAL A 16 -39.38 -4.01 13.91
CA VAL A 16 -38.56 -4.93 13.09
C VAL A 16 -37.99 -4.21 11.87
N GLU A 17 -38.82 -3.44 11.15
CA GLU A 17 -38.39 -2.65 9.99
C GLU A 17 -37.32 -1.62 10.36
N ASN A 18 -37.55 -0.83 11.42
CA ASN A 18 -36.59 0.18 11.86
C ASN A 18 -35.27 -0.43 12.31
N SER A 19 -35.31 -1.56 13.04
CA SER A 19 -34.11 -2.30 13.45
C SER A 19 -33.34 -2.83 12.25
N SER A 20 -34.06 -3.41 11.28
CA SER A 20 -33.45 -3.94 10.04
C SER A 20 -32.81 -2.82 9.23
N ARG A 21 -33.46 -1.66 9.10
CA ARG A 21 -32.94 -0.49 8.38
C ARG A 21 -31.67 0.05 9.03
N GLN A 22 -31.65 0.19 10.36
CA GLN A 22 -30.47 0.68 11.09
C GLN A 22 -29.29 -0.29 10.97
N THR A 23 -29.57 -1.59 11.10
CA THR A 23 -28.56 -2.64 10.96
C THR A 23 -27.99 -2.65 9.55
N GLY A 24 -28.84 -2.68 8.52
CA GLY A 24 -28.39 -2.67 7.12
C GLY A 24 -27.59 -1.42 6.75
N LEU A 25 -27.95 -0.24 7.28
CA LEU A 25 -27.16 0.98 7.06
C LEU A 25 -25.79 0.89 7.73
N ARG A 26 -25.72 0.44 8.99
CA ARG A 26 -24.46 0.31 9.72
C ARG A 26 -23.54 -0.70 9.05
N ASP A 27 -24.09 -1.85 8.66
CA ASP A 27 -23.34 -2.93 8.04
C ASP A 27 -22.84 -2.48 6.65
N GLY A 28 -23.68 -1.82 5.84
CA GLY A 28 -23.26 -1.25 4.56
C GLY A 28 -22.17 -0.18 4.68
N ILE A 29 -22.20 0.67 5.72
CA ILE A 29 -21.11 1.62 5.99
C ILE A 29 -19.82 0.89 6.37
N SER A 30 -19.91 -0.14 7.23
CA SER A 30 -18.74 -0.93 7.64
C SER A 30 -18.13 -1.65 6.45
N ASP A 31 -18.94 -2.36 5.67
CA ASP A 31 -18.52 -3.11 4.49
C ASP A 31 -17.88 -2.19 3.45
N GLY A 32 -18.47 -1.01 3.22
CA GLY A 32 -17.91 -0.01 2.31
C GLY A 32 -16.54 0.50 2.75
N ARG A 33 -16.38 0.80 4.04
CA ARG A 33 -15.10 1.24 4.61
C ARG A 33 -14.06 0.14 4.52
N ASP A 34 -14.40 -1.08 4.92
CA ASP A 34 -13.47 -2.19 5.00
C ASP A 34 -13.03 -2.63 3.59
N SER A 35 -13.94 -2.63 2.61
CA SER A 35 -13.64 -2.87 1.20
C SER A 35 -12.71 -1.79 0.60
N ASN A 36 -12.97 -0.51 0.89
CA ASN A 36 -12.11 0.58 0.44
C ASN A 36 -10.70 0.48 1.06
N TYR A 37 -10.64 0.21 2.37
CA TYR A 37 -9.38 0.03 3.09
C TYR A 37 -8.56 -1.12 2.49
N GLN A 38 -9.16 -2.30 2.32
CA GLN A 38 -8.47 -3.47 1.79
C GLN A 38 -7.95 -3.23 0.38
N LYS A 39 -8.79 -2.68 -0.51
CA LYS A 39 -8.38 -2.38 -1.89
C LYS A 39 -7.20 -1.41 -1.96
N SER A 40 -7.23 -0.38 -1.11
CA SER A 40 -6.17 0.63 -1.05
C SER A 40 -4.89 0.07 -0.44
N PHE A 41 -5.02 -0.77 0.60
CA PHE A 41 -3.92 -1.48 1.22
C PHE A 41 -3.24 -2.43 0.23
N ASP A 42 -4.01 -3.26 -0.48
CA ASP A 42 -3.49 -4.22 -1.46
C ASP A 42 -2.70 -3.52 -2.56
N THR A 43 -3.23 -2.39 -3.05
CA THR A 43 -2.56 -1.57 -4.08
C THR A 43 -1.25 -1.00 -3.55
N GLY A 44 -1.26 -0.42 -2.35
CA GLY A 44 -0.05 0.10 -1.71
C GLY A 44 0.99 -0.97 -1.41
N PHE A 45 0.54 -2.13 -0.94
CA PHE A 45 1.38 -3.30 -0.65
C PHE A 45 2.03 -3.82 -1.94
N GLN A 46 1.29 -3.95 -3.03
CA GLN A 46 1.81 -4.41 -4.31
C GLN A 46 2.95 -3.51 -4.82
N GLU A 47 2.75 -2.20 -4.85
CA GLU A 47 3.78 -1.25 -5.31
C GLU A 47 4.98 -1.20 -4.35
N GLY A 48 4.73 -1.20 -3.04
CA GLY A 48 5.78 -1.22 -2.02
C GLY A 48 6.63 -2.50 -2.07
N PHE A 49 5.99 -3.66 -2.21
CA PHE A 49 6.67 -4.95 -2.32
C PHE A 49 7.51 -5.02 -3.59
N LYS A 50 6.97 -4.60 -4.74
CA LYS A 50 7.69 -4.58 -6.01
C LYS A 50 8.98 -3.76 -5.92
N ASN A 51 8.93 -2.58 -5.30
CA ASN A 51 10.08 -1.72 -5.14
C ASN A 51 11.08 -2.25 -4.11
N GLY A 52 10.60 -2.70 -2.95
CA GLY A 52 11.44 -3.33 -1.92
C GLY A 52 12.17 -4.57 -2.43
N PHE A 53 11.49 -5.41 -3.21
CA PHE A 53 12.09 -6.59 -3.82
C PHE A 53 13.19 -6.24 -4.83
N LEU A 54 12.95 -5.23 -5.69
CA LEU A 54 13.96 -4.73 -6.63
C LEU A 54 15.24 -4.29 -5.90
N LEU A 55 15.10 -3.42 -4.89
CA LEU A 55 16.24 -2.92 -4.10
C LEU A 55 16.96 -4.07 -3.38
N GLY A 56 16.18 -5.00 -2.81
CA GLY A 56 16.69 -6.18 -2.09
C GLY A 56 17.53 -7.08 -2.99
N LYS A 57 17.02 -7.35 -4.19
CA LYS A 57 17.72 -8.15 -5.19
C LYS A 57 19.07 -7.53 -5.56
N HIS A 58 19.11 -6.23 -5.87
CA HIS A 58 20.36 -5.56 -6.23
C HIS A 58 21.37 -5.55 -5.07
N LYS A 59 20.93 -5.25 -3.85
CA LYS A 59 21.82 -5.33 -2.67
C LYS A 59 22.36 -6.75 -2.45
N GLY A 60 21.53 -7.77 -2.66
CA GLY A 60 21.94 -9.17 -2.56
C GLY A 60 23.02 -9.53 -3.58
N ILE A 61 22.90 -9.04 -4.82
CA ILE A 61 23.91 -9.24 -5.88
C ILE A 61 25.24 -8.60 -5.48
N LEU A 62 25.25 -7.33 -5.08
CA LEU A 62 26.46 -6.62 -4.64
C LEU A 62 27.15 -7.30 -3.44
N LEU A 63 26.36 -7.85 -2.52
CA LEU A 63 26.89 -8.62 -1.38
C LEU A 63 27.53 -9.94 -1.85
N ALA A 64 26.93 -10.62 -2.81
CA ALA A 64 27.46 -11.88 -3.35
C ALA A 64 28.72 -11.66 -4.20
N GLU A 65 28.80 -10.55 -4.94
CA GLU A 65 29.96 -10.18 -5.74
C GLU A 65 31.15 -9.78 -4.85
N SER A 66 30.92 -8.93 -3.85
CA SER A 66 31.98 -8.50 -2.92
C SER A 66 32.59 -9.67 -2.14
N GLN A 67 31.79 -10.70 -1.79
CA GLN A 67 32.30 -11.92 -1.19
C GLN A 67 33.23 -12.71 -2.12
N GLN A 68 32.99 -12.67 -3.44
CA GLN A 68 33.81 -13.37 -4.42
C GLN A 68 35.09 -12.60 -4.76
N THR A 69 35.01 -11.28 -4.85
CA THR A 69 36.13 -10.42 -5.27
C THR A 69 36.95 -9.87 -4.10
N SER A 70 36.49 -10.05 -2.85
CA SER A 70 37.07 -9.43 -1.64
C SER A 70 37.19 -7.90 -1.72
N THR A 71 36.34 -7.26 -2.53
CA THR A 71 36.31 -5.80 -2.68
C THR A 71 35.28 -5.17 -1.76
N GLU A 72 35.56 -3.96 -1.26
CA GLU A 72 34.59 -3.19 -0.48
C GLU A 72 33.33 -2.86 -1.32
N ILE A 73 32.17 -3.02 -0.70
CA ILE A 73 30.88 -2.70 -1.32
C ILE A 73 30.73 -1.17 -1.36
N LYS A 74 30.65 -0.59 -2.56
CA LYS A 74 30.21 0.79 -2.71
C LYS A 74 28.71 0.86 -2.43
N THR A 75 28.35 1.28 -1.22
CA THR A 75 26.95 1.40 -0.82
C THR A 75 26.34 2.68 -1.40
N ASN A 76 25.37 2.56 -2.29
CA ASN A 76 24.55 3.69 -2.71
C ASN A 76 23.51 4.01 -1.62
N PRO A 77 23.23 5.30 -1.30
CA PRO A 77 22.21 5.68 -0.32
C PRO A 77 20.83 5.04 -0.57
N LEU A 78 20.50 4.75 -1.83
CA LEU A 78 19.29 4.04 -2.22
C LEU A 78 19.18 2.62 -1.61
N LEU A 79 20.31 1.99 -1.30
CA LEU A 79 20.43 0.62 -0.78
C LEU A 79 20.70 0.57 0.74
N GLU A 80 20.49 1.68 1.46
CA GLU A 80 20.64 1.70 2.92
C GLU A 80 19.33 1.34 3.64
N LYS A 81 18.18 1.88 3.17
CA LYS A 81 16.87 1.78 3.84
C LYS A 81 15.86 0.91 3.08
N LEU A 82 16.25 -0.32 2.77
CA LEU A 82 15.41 -1.25 1.98
C LEU A 82 14.10 -1.62 2.67
N SER A 83 14.07 -1.64 4.01
CA SER A 83 12.88 -1.97 4.79
C SER A 83 11.70 -1.04 4.53
N ARG A 84 11.96 0.15 3.99
CA ARG A 84 10.92 1.11 3.61
C ARG A 84 10.52 1.02 2.14
N GLY A 85 11.19 0.19 1.33
CA GLY A 85 10.85 -0.01 -0.08
C GLY A 85 10.77 1.28 -0.91
N SER A 86 11.51 2.33 -0.54
CA SER A 86 11.37 3.67 -1.12
C SER A 86 9.92 4.20 -1.12
N CYS A 87 9.17 3.89 -0.06
CA CYS A 87 7.80 4.36 0.17
C CYS A 87 7.77 5.87 0.36
N GLU A 88 7.04 6.57 -0.50
CA GLU A 88 6.95 8.04 -0.45
C GLU A 88 6.19 8.54 0.77
N VAL A 89 5.17 7.80 1.23
CA VAL A 89 4.45 8.12 2.48
C VAL A 89 5.39 8.07 3.69
N CYS A 90 6.31 7.10 3.72
CA CYS A 90 7.29 6.98 4.81
C CYS A 90 8.42 8.02 4.73
N LYS A 91 8.61 8.67 3.57
CA LYS A 91 9.62 9.72 3.36
C LYS A 91 9.07 11.10 3.69
N SER A 92 7.86 11.40 3.19
CA SER A 92 7.26 12.72 3.32
C SER A 92 6.86 13.01 4.76
N GLY A 93 6.55 11.99 5.57
CA GLY A 93 6.10 12.15 6.96
C GLY A 93 4.84 13.02 7.09
N LYS A 94 4.24 13.37 5.96
CA LYS A 94 3.04 14.19 5.87
C LYS A 94 1.84 13.26 6.07
N SER A 95 0.94 13.68 6.96
CA SER A 95 -0.45 13.23 6.85
C SER A 95 -0.88 13.57 5.43
N LEU A 96 -1.40 12.58 4.70
CA LEU A 96 -1.97 12.81 3.37
C LEU A 96 -3.01 13.91 3.51
N ASP A 97 -2.89 14.97 2.71
CA ASP A 97 -3.90 16.03 2.69
C ASP A 97 -5.20 15.43 2.10
N GLU A 98 -6.38 15.98 2.40
CA GLU A 98 -7.67 15.44 1.90
C GLU A 98 -7.74 15.37 0.34
N GLU A 99 -6.85 16.08 -0.36
CA GLU A 99 -6.70 16.09 -1.82
C GLU A 99 -5.76 15.00 -2.38
N ASP A 100 -5.01 14.29 -1.52
CA ASP A 100 -4.13 13.18 -1.88
C ASP A 100 -4.93 11.90 -2.07
N ASN A 101 -5.58 11.78 -3.24
CA ASN A 101 -6.19 10.53 -3.65
C ASN A 101 -5.12 9.44 -3.86
N ILE A 102 -5.43 8.21 -3.45
CA ILE A 102 -4.63 6.99 -3.59
C ILE A 102 -4.02 6.86 -4.99
N GLU A 103 -4.77 7.20 -6.03
CA GLU A 103 -4.31 7.15 -7.43
C GLU A 103 -3.06 8.00 -7.69
N LYS A 104 -3.01 9.21 -7.11
CA LYS A 104 -1.86 10.10 -7.22
C LYS A 104 -0.65 9.50 -6.51
N LEU A 105 -0.84 8.95 -5.31
CA LEU A 105 0.23 8.30 -4.55
C LEU A 105 0.80 7.09 -5.30
N VAL A 106 -0.08 6.28 -5.89
CA VAL A 106 0.33 5.14 -6.72
C VAL A 106 1.12 5.61 -7.94
N ALA A 107 0.71 6.68 -8.60
CA ALA A 107 1.45 7.24 -9.73
C ALA A 107 2.85 7.72 -9.33
N ILE A 108 2.97 8.40 -8.18
CA ILE A 108 4.26 8.83 -7.65
C ILE A 108 5.12 7.61 -7.31
N GLN A 109 4.57 6.60 -6.63
CA GLN A 109 5.30 5.40 -6.25
C GLN A 109 5.82 4.61 -7.46
N LYS A 110 5.04 4.54 -8.54
CA LYS A 110 5.44 3.96 -9.83
C LYS A 110 6.58 4.72 -10.48
N LYS A 111 6.51 6.06 -10.48
CA LYS A 111 7.59 6.90 -11.00
C LYS A 111 8.90 6.69 -10.22
N VAL A 112 8.81 6.63 -8.89
CA VAL A 112 9.97 6.34 -8.03
C VAL A 112 10.54 4.96 -8.30
N TYR A 113 9.69 3.96 -8.56
CA TYR A 113 10.17 2.63 -8.98
C TYR A 113 10.96 2.71 -10.29
N GLU A 114 10.46 3.41 -11.31
CA GLU A 114 11.14 3.57 -12.59
C GLU A 114 12.48 4.30 -12.45
N GLU A 115 12.53 5.34 -11.62
CA GLU A 115 13.76 6.06 -11.29
C GLU A 115 14.77 5.13 -10.61
N ASN A 116 14.33 4.33 -9.62
CA ASN A 116 15.18 3.35 -8.96
C ASN A 116 15.75 2.33 -9.95
N VAL A 117 14.94 1.80 -10.88
CA VAL A 117 15.42 0.88 -11.92
C VAL A 117 16.54 1.52 -12.75
N ARG A 118 16.37 2.78 -13.17
CA ARG A 118 17.39 3.49 -13.97
C ARG A 118 18.68 3.71 -13.17
N THR A 119 18.57 4.12 -11.91
CA THR A 119 19.73 4.33 -11.03
C THR A 119 20.47 3.02 -10.75
N LEU A 120 19.76 1.91 -10.54
CA LEU A 120 20.40 0.60 -10.31
C LEU A 120 21.10 0.08 -11.58
N ALA A 121 20.52 0.36 -12.75
CA ALA A 121 21.16 0.01 -14.03
C ALA A 121 22.45 0.80 -14.25
N SER A 122 22.51 2.09 -13.90
CA SER A 122 23.75 2.88 -14.01
C SER A 122 24.83 2.38 -13.06
N ILE A 123 24.46 2.00 -11.82
CA ILE A 123 25.42 1.42 -10.85
C ILE A 123 26.04 0.13 -11.40
N SER A 124 25.21 -0.76 -11.96
CA SER A 124 25.68 -2.03 -12.51
C SER A 124 26.60 -1.86 -13.73
N ASN A 125 26.36 -0.81 -14.54
CA ASN A 125 27.17 -0.50 -15.73
C ASN A 125 28.50 0.18 -15.40
N GLU A 126 28.55 1.01 -14.35
CA GLU A 126 29.81 1.59 -13.87
C GLU A 126 30.77 0.52 -13.34
N GLU A 127 30.24 -0.59 -12.80
CA GLU A 127 31.05 -1.70 -12.29
C GLU A 127 31.55 -2.63 -13.40
N SER A 128 30.88 -2.68 -14.56
CA SER A 128 31.26 -3.54 -15.70
C SER A 128 32.13 -2.85 -16.75
N GLY A 129 32.26 -1.51 -16.71
CA GLY A 129 33.13 -0.73 -17.60
C GLY A 129 34.59 -0.56 -17.15
N GLY A 130 35.00 -1.27 -16.09
CA GLY A 130 36.33 -1.18 -15.47
C GLY A 130 37.30 -2.30 -15.83
N PHE A 131 37.23 -2.86 -17.04
CA PHE A 131 38.20 -3.83 -17.56
C PHE A 131 38.95 -3.27 -18.78
#